data_AF-A0A9J6GBK4-F1
#
_entry.id   AF-A0A9J6GBK4-F1
#
_cell.length_a   1.000
_cell.length_b   1.000
_cell.length_c   1.000
_cell.angle_alpha   90.00
_cell.angle_beta   90.00
_cell.angle_gamma   90.00
#
_symmetry.space_group_name_H-M   'P 1'
#
loop_
_entity.id
_entity.type
_entity.pdbx_description
1 polymer ?
#
loop_
_entity_poly.entity_id
_entity_poly.type
_entity_poly.pdbx_seq_one_letter_code
_entity_poly.pdbx_strand_id
1 'polypeptide(L)'
;MNASAIALSIPIFPINTEYNPEFFCLYFRTFKQDCGFSVYLAAAKDGQYLEVRSINLEHNHPIQPELFKHLPQQRRLDPHLQAKARGLLELRAQKVLVREELERDSGNAVLMKDLSNIAAKGKALKTRNNLPEVVRVLQEKHKATVRLLTDENEDLQAIYFQDEGMKKSFQDCPEILFIDATYKLLETRWRVF
;
A
#
# COMPACT_ATOMS: atom_id res chain seq x y z
N MET A 1 33.53 -32.39 17.56
CA MET A 1 33.08 -33.15 16.37
C MET A 1 33.12 -32.22 15.19
N ASN A 2 33.82 -32.63 14.14
CA ASN A 2 34.26 -31.79 13.03
C ASN A 2 33.09 -31.18 12.25
N ALA A 3 33.01 -29.85 12.18
CA ALA A 3 32.16 -29.16 11.22
C ALA A 3 33.02 -28.75 10.02
N SER A 4 33.00 -29.60 9.00
CA SER A 4 33.60 -29.34 7.69
C SER A 4 33.05 -28.03 7.12
N ALA A 5 33.95 -27.12 6.75
CA ALA A 5 33.62 -25.87 6.08
C ALA A 5 32.97 -26.16 4.72
N ILE A 6 31.68 -25.87 4.60
CA ILE A 6 30.98 -25.90 3.31
C ILE A 6 31.23 -24.54 2.65
N ALA A 7 32.19 -24.50 1.73
CA ALA A 7 32.40 -23.37 0.85
C ALA A 7 31.24 -23.28 -0.15
N LEU A 8 30.25 -22.42 0.14
CA LEU A 8 29.21 -22.04 -0.83
C LEU A 8 29.73 -20.86 -1.64
N SER A 9 30.39 -21.14 -2.76
CA SER A 9 30.76 -20.15 -3.77
C SER A 9 29.52 -19.74 -4.56
N ILE A 10 29.02 -18.52 -4.33
CA ILE A 10 27.94 -17.92 -5.13
C ILE A 10 28.60 -16.99 -6.16
N PRO A 11 28.51 -17.26 -7.47
CA PRO A 11 29.06 -16.38 -8.49
C PRO A 11 28.24 -15.09 -8.59
N ILE A 12 28.92 -13.94 -8.69
CA ILE A 12 28.31 -12.61 -8.80
C ILE A 12 28.45 -12.16 -10.26
N PHE A 13 27.36 -11.72 -10.89
CA PHE A 13 27.38 -11.05 -12.18
C PHE A 13 28.06 -9.67 -12.08
N PRO A 14 28.76 -9.19 -13.13
CA PRO A 14 29.67 -8.06 -13.00
C PRO A 14 28.90 -6.77 -12.73
N ILE A 15 29.09 -6.21 -11.54
CA ILE A 15 28.67 -4.84 -11.24
C ILE A 15 29.85 -3.96 -11.66
N ASN A 16 29.61 -3.11 -12.67
CA ASN A 16 30.59 -2.17 -13.20
C ASN A 16 31.25 -1.37 -12.07
N THR A 17 32.57 -1.47 -12.00
CA THR A 17 33.45 -0.81 -11.06
C THR A 17 33.71 0.63 -11.50
N GLU A 18 33.00 1.59 -10.93
CA GLU A 18 33.48 2.97 -10.84
C GLU A 18 33.14 3.56 -9.47
N TYR A 19 34.19 3.70 -8.64
CA TYR A 19 34.36 4.69 -7.58
C TYR A 19 33.25 4.88 -6.53
N ASN A 20 33.39 4.24 -5.36
CA ASN A 20 33.28 4.89 -4.04
C ASN A 20 33.75 3.91 -2.92
N PRO A 21 34.70 4.25 -2.01
CA PRO A 21 35.15 3.33 -0.96
C PRO A 21 34.18 3.20 0.24
N GLU A 22 32.97 3.76 0.17
CA GLU A 22 31.96 3.65 1.24
C GLU A 22 30.67 2.91 0.80
N PHE A 23 30.82 1.72 0.20
CA PHE A 23 29.66 0.85 -0.03
C PHE A 23 29.22 0.15 1.27
N PHE A 24 28.46 0.89 2.06
CA PHE A 24 27.54 0.39 3.07
C PHE A 24 26.47 -0.48 2.40
N CYS A 25 26.40 -1.78 2.72
CA CYS A 25 25.13 -2.49 2.65
C CYS A 25 25.16 -3.81 3.43
N LEU A 26 24.39 -3.90 4.52
CA LEU A 26 23.27 -4.84 4.68
C LEU A 26 22.70 -4.72 6.11
N TYR A 27 21.79 -3.77 6.32
CA TYR A 27 20.96 -3.75 7.51
C TYR A 27 19.73 -4.64 7.27
N PHE A 28 19.79 -5.92 7.66
CA PHE A 28 18.57 -6.71 7.80
C PHE A 28 17.87 -6.31 9.10
N ARG A 29 16.86 -5.43 9.01
CA ARG A 29 15.92 -5.17 10.11
C ARG A 29 15.08 -6.43 10.32
N THR A 30 15.62 -7.44 11.01
CA THR A 30 14.80 -8.45 11.68
C THR A 30 14.15 -7.80 12.90
N PHE A 31 12.98 -8.30 13.32
CA PHE A 31 12.26 -7.79 14.50
C PHE A 31 13.26 -7.64 15.65
N LYS A 32 13.50 -6.40 16.11
CA LYS A 32 14.57 -6.06 17.06
C LYS A 32 14.41 -6.85 18.36
N GLN A 33 15.10 -7.98 18.47
CA GLN A 33 15.29 -8.74 19.70
C GLN A 33 16.74 -8.59 20.20
N ASP A 34 17.46 -7.57 19.73
CA ASP A 34 18.88 -7.33 20.01
C ASP A 34 19.70 -8.63 19.94
N CYS A 35 19.50 -9.37 18.83
CA CYS A 35 20.13 -10.65 18.58
C CYS A 35 21.60 -10.45 18.20
N GLY A 36 22.50 -11.20 18.84
CA GLY A 36 23.94 -11.17 18.56
C GLY A 36 24.35 -11.81 17.23
N PHE A 37 23.42 -12.46 16.54
CA PHE A 37 23.65 -13.08 15.24
C PHE A 37 24.10 -12.05 14.21
N SER A 38 25.26 -12.29 13.60
CA SER A 38 25.80 -11.42 12.55
C SER A 38 26.64 -12.22 11.58
N VAL A 39 26.50 -11.89 10.29
CA VAL A 39 27.35 -12.43 9.23
C VAL A 39 27.96 -11.24 8.52
N TYR A 40 29.28 -11.13 8.59
CA TYR A 40 30.02 -10.08 7.94
C TYR A 40 30.64 -10.60 6.65
N LEU A 41 30.18 -10.05 5.54
CA LEU A 41 30.65 -10.33 4.19
C LEU A 41 31.49 -9.14 3.71
N ALA A 42 32.64 -9.42 3.11
CA ALA A 42 33.46 -8.43 2.42
C ALA A 42 33.78 -8.92 1.01
N ALA A 43 34.06 -8.00 0.09
CA ALA A 43 34.63 -8.38 -1.20
C ALA A 43 36.02 -8.98 -0.98
N ALA A 44 36.30 -10.10 -1.67
CA ALA A 44 37.64 -10.65 -1.76
C ALA A 44 38.59 -9.62 -2.37
N LYS A 45 39.90 -9.77 -2.10
CA LYS A 45 40.92 -8.84 -2.61
C LYS A 45 40.90 -8.69 -4.14
N ASP A 46 40.50 -9.74 -4.83
CA ASP A 46 40.40 -9.80 -6.30
C ASP A 46 39.05 -9.26 -6.82
N GLY A 47 38.11 -8.91 -5.94
CA GLY A 47 36.80 -8.34 -6.28
C GLY A 47 35.80 -9.32 -6.92
N GLN A 48 36.18 -10.57 -7.18
CA GLN A 48 35.36 -11.53 -7.93
C GLN A 48 34.30 -12.26 -7.09
N TYR A 49 34.48 -12.35 -5.77
CA TYR A 49 33.57 -13.06 -4.87
C TYR A 49 33.50 -12.38 -3.51
N LEU A 50 32.45 -12.70 -2.74
CA LEU A 50 32.31 -12.27 -1.35
C LEU A 50 32.92 -13.32 -0.42
N GLU A 51 33.76 -12.88 0.51
CA GLU A 51 34.33 -13.68 1.59
C GLU A 51 33.61 -13.36 2.91
N VAL A 52 33.31 -14.40 3.70
CA VAL A 52 32.83 -14.24 5.07
C VAL A 52 34.02 -13.93 5.96
N ARG A 53 34.16 -12.71 6.49
CA ARG A 53 35.27 -12.36 7.41
C ARG A 53 34.95 -12.60 8.87
N SER A 54 33.69 -12.56 9.25
CA SER A 54 33.25 -12.85 10.61
C SER A 54 31.85 -13.42 10.60
N ILE A 55 31.62 -14.42 11.46
CA ILE A 55 30.30 -15.01 11.66
C ILE A 55 30.07 -15.20 13.15
N ASN A 56 28.96 -14.67 13.64
CA ASN A 56 28.41 -14.97 14.95
C ASN A 56 27.07 -15.69 14.75
N LEU A 57 27.00 -16.94 15.19
CA LEU A 57 25.82 -17.81 15.09
C LEU A 57 25.00 -17.85 16.39
N GLU A 58 25.37 -17.07 17.40
CA GLU A 58 24.68 -17.05 18.67
C GLU A 58 23.37 -16.26 18.58
N HIS A 59 22.29 -16.90 19.01
CA HIS A 59 20.96 -16.31 19.11
C HIS A 59 20.55 -16.25 20.58
N ASN A 60 19.98 -15.11 20.98
CA ASN A 60 19.39 -14.93 22.31
C ASN A 60 17.89 -15.28 22.35
N HIS A 61 17.36 -15.87 21.28
CA HIS A 61 15.95 -16.20 21.10
C HIS A 61 15.79 -17.52 20.33
N PRO A 62 14.64 -18.22 20.47
CA PRO A 62 14.37 -19.42 19.69
C PRO A 62 14.25 -19.09 18.19
N ILE A 63 14.79 -19.97 17.35
CA ILE A 63 14.62 -19.93 15.89
C ILE A 63 13.49 -20.89 15.54
N GLN A 64 12.39 -20.36 15.02
CA GLN A 64 11.22 -21.14 14.63
C GLN A 64 10.96 -20.99 13.13
N PRO A 65 11.17 -22.05 12.32
CA PRO A 65 10.91 -22.03 10.88
C PRO A 65 9.46 -21.66 10.51
N GLU A 66 8.51 -21.93 11.39
CA GLU A 66 7.09 -21.63 11.21
C GLU A 66 6.86 -20.11 11.20
N LEU A 67 7.51 -19.37 12.10
CA LEU A 67 7.43 -17.91 12.15
C LEU A 67 8.04 -17.27 10.90
N PHE A 68 9.07 -17.90 10.35
CA PHE A 68 9.70 -17.44 9.11
C PHE A 68 8.70 -17.41 7.94
N LYS A 69 7.85 -18.43 7.82
CA LYS A 69 6.80 -18.49 6.77
C LYS A 69 5.78 -17.34 6.88
N HIS A 70 5.58 -16.81 8.07
CA HIS A 70 4.64 -15.71 8.33
C HIS A 70 5.29 -14.31 8.24
N LEU A 71 6.58 -14.21 7.89
CA LEU A 71 7.23 -12.91 7.72
C LEU A 71 6.65 -12.14 6.52
N PRO A 72 6.55 -10.79 6.60
CA PRO A 72 5.98 -9.98 5.52
C PRO A 72 6.65 -10.19 4.15
N GLN A 73 7.94 -10.51 4.13
CA GLN A 73 8.69 -10.77 2.89
C GLN A 73 8.27 -12.10 2.26
N GLN A 74 8.08 -13.14 3.08
CA GLN A 74 7.69 -14.48 2.62
C GLN A 74 6.21 -14.55 2.23
N ARG A 75 5.35 -13.76 2.89
CA ARG A 75 3.92 -13.66 2.56
C ARG A 75 3.62 -12.80 1.33
N ARG A 76 4.63 -12.20 0.69
CA ARG A 76 4.41 -11.29 -0.44
C ARG A 76 3.94 -12.09 -1.66
N LEU A 77 2.72 -11.81 -2.10
CA LEU A 77 2.15 -12.43 -3.29
C LEU A 77 2.79 -11.86 -4.57
N ASP A 78 2.89 -12.71 -5.59
CA ASP A 78 3.27 -12.31 -6.95
C ASP A 78 2.32 -11.22 -7.51
N PRO A 79 2.81 -10.24 -8.29
CA PRO A 79 1.98 -9.21 -8.88
C PRO A 79 0.76 -9.73 -9.67
N HIS A 80 0.89 -10.86 -10.37
CA HIS A 80 -0.21 -11.47 -11.12
C HIS A 80 -1.31 -11.98 -10.18
N LEU A 81 -0.94 -12.68 -9.11
CA LEU A 81 -1.88 -13.16 -8.10
C LEU A 81 -2.53 -12.01 -7.31
N GLN A 82 -1.79 -10.92 -7.08
CA GLN A 82 -2.36 -9.71 -6.49
C GLN A 82 -3.43 -9.07 -7.40
N ALA A 83 -3.26 -9.12 -8.72
CA ALA A 83 -4.25 -8.65 -9.67
C ALA A 83 -5.51 -9.55 -9.69
N LYS A 84 -5.33 -10.88 -9.71
CA LYS A 84 -6.43 -11.87 -9.57
C LYS A 84 -7.22 -11.63 -8.28
N ALA A 85 -6.52 -11.49 -7.14
CA ALA A 85 -7.13 -11.19 -5.85
C ALA A 85 -7.93 -9.90 -5.88
N ARG A 86 -7.40 -8.84 -6.51
CA ARG A 86 -8.10 -7.56 -6.66
C ARG A 86 -9.40 -7.71 -7.44
N GLY A 87 -9.39 -8.41 -8.57
CA GLY A 87 -10.59 -8.66 -9.37
C GLY A 87 -11.68 -9.38 -8.57
N LEU A 88 -11.31 -10.45 -7.84
CA LEU A 88 -12.24 -11.19 -6.98
C LEU A 88 -12.82 -10.32 -5.86
N LEU A 89 -12.01 -9.45 -5.26
CA LEU A 89 -12.45 -8.53 -4.21
C LEU A 89 -13.37 -7.42 -4.75
N GLU A 90 -13.17 -6.97 -6.00
CA GLU A 90 -14.07 -6.02 -6.67
C GLU A 90 -15.45 -6.62 -6.95
N LEU A 91 -15.51 -7.92 -7.29
CA LEU A 91 -16.75 -8.68 -7.44
C LEU A 91 -17.43 -9.02 -6.11
N ARG A 92 -16.93 -8.47 -4.98
CA ARG A 92 -17.40 -8.75 -3.61
C ARG A 92 -17.40 -10.23 -3.25
N ALA A 93 -16.47 -11.01 -3.81
CA ALA A 93 -16.30 -12.41 -3.44
C ALA A 93 -15.99 -12.57 -1.94
N GLN A 94 -16.40 -13.70 -1.37
CA GLN A 94 -16.18 -13.98 0.04
C GLN A 94 -14.68 -14.10 0.33
N LYS A 95 -14.18 -13.29 1.28
CA LYS A 95 -12.75 -13.20 1.59
C LYS A 95 -12.11 -14.53 2.00
N VAL A 96 -12.88 -15.44 2.60
CA VAL A 96 -12.41 -16.77 3.01
C VAL A 96 -12.03 -17.62 1.79
N LEU A 97 -12.91 -17.67 0.79
CA LEU A 97 -12.68 -18.40 -0.45
C LEU A 97 -11.52 -17.80 -1.25
N VAL A 98 -11.44 -16.46 -1.30
CA VAL A 98 -10.32 -15.76 -1.95
C VAL A 98 -8.99 -16.09 -1.27
N ARG A 99 -8.97 -16.19 0.07
CA ARG A 99 -7.77 -16.60 0.80
C ARG A 99 -7.37 -18.03 0.43
N GLU A 100 -8.30 -18.98 0.49
CA GLU A 100 -8.02 -20.39 0.20
C GLU A 100 -7.49 -20.61 -1.21
N GLU A 101 -8.06 -19.92 -2.20
CA GLU A 101 -7.60 -19.94 -3.58
C GLU A 101 -6.17 -19.36 -3.71
N LEU A 102 -5.88 -18.25 -3.04
CA LEU A 102 -4.55 -17.64 -3.08
C LEU A 102 -3.50 -18.46 -2.35
N GLU A 103 -3.84 -19.10 -1.24
CA GLU A 103 -2.96 -20.01 -0.52
C GLU A 103 -2.65 -21.25 -1.35
N ARG A 104 -3.65 -21.78 -2.09
CA ARG A 104 -3.46 -22.89 -3.02
C ARG A 104 -2.55 -22.53 -4.20
N ASP A 105 -2.77 -21.35 -4.79
CA ASP A 105 -2.02 -20.92 -5.99
C ASP A 105 -0.59 -20.47 -5.67
N SER A 106 -0.38 -19.80 -4.52
CA SER A 106 0.93 -19.23 -4.17
C SER A 106 1.78 -20.12 -3.27
N GLY A 107 1.18 -21.05 -2.53
CA GLY A 107 1.84 -21.79 -1.45
C GLY A 107 2.25 -20.93 -0.25
N ASN A 108 1.97 -19.63 -0.27
CA ASN A 108 2.30 -18.69 0.79
C ASN A 108 1.13 -18.52 1.76
N ALA A 109 1.42 -18.26 3.04
CA ALA A 109 0.38 -17.96 4.03
C ALA A 109 -0.22 -16.57 3.78
N VAL A 110 -1.54 -16.48 3.60
CA VAL A 110 -2.24 -15.22 3.30
C VAL A 110 -3.12 -14.82 4.49
N LEU A 111 -2.88 -13.63 5.06
CA LEU A 111 -3.73 -13.12 6.13
C LEU A 111 -4.93 -12.37 5.57
N MET A 112 -6.05 -12.39 6.30
CA MET A 112 -7.23 -11.58 5.99
C MET A 112 -6.93 -10.08 5.94
N LYS A 113 -5.91 -9.65 6.71
CA LYS A 113 -5.41 -8.29 6.68
C LYS A 113 -4.76 -7.96 5.33
N ASP A 114 -4.05 -8.90 4.72
CA ASP A 114 -3.41 -8.72 3.42
C ASP A 114 -4.48 -8.50 2.34
N LEU A 115 -5.55 -9.29 2.33
CA LEU A 115 -6.70 -9.08 1.43
C LEU A 115 -7.33 -7.69 1.59
N SER A 116 -7.46 -7.24 2.85
CA SER A 116 -8.00 -5.91 3.13
C SER A 116 -7.07 -4.80 2.65
N ASN A 117 -5.76 -4.99 2.75
CA ASN A 117 -4.75 -4.07 2.22
C ASN A 117 -4.75 -4.05 0.68
N ILE A 118 -4.92 -5.21 0.03
CA ILE A 118 -5.04 -5.32 -1.43
C ILE A 118 -6.29 -4.58 -1.91
N ALA A 119 -7.44 -4.78 -1.26
CA ALA A 119 -8.68 -4.07 -1.56
C ALA A 119 -8.54 -2.54 -1.37
N ALA A 120 -7.87 -2.11 -0.30
CA ALA A 120 -7.63 -0.69 -0.03
C ALA A 120 -6.73 -0.05 -1.09
N LYS A 121 -5.64 -0.73 -1.49
CA LYS A 121 -4.76 -0.28 -2.57
C LYS A 121 -5.47 -0.19 -3.93
N GLY A 122 -6.36 -1.13 -4.23
CA GLY A 122 -7.19 -1.07 -5.44
C GLY A 122 -8.14 0.14 -5.47
N LYS A 123 -8.71 0.50 -4.31
CA LYS A 123 -9.58 1.68 -4.17
C LYS A 123 -8.82 3.00 -4.26
N ALA A 124 -7.57 3.06 -3.80
CA ALA A 124 -6.76 4.28 -3.88
C ALA A 124 -6.50 4.72 -5.33
N LEU A 125 -6.47 3.78 -6.29
CA LEU A 125 -6.30 4.08 -7.72
C LEU A 125 -7.58 4.63 -8.37
N LYS A 126 -8.76 4.28 -7.84
CA LYS A 126 -10.03 4.93 -8.20
C LYS A 126 -10.17 6.15 -7.29
N THR A 127 -9.48 7.23 -7.64
CA THR A 127 -9.61 8.53 -6.98
C THR A 127 -11.08 8.83 -6.76
N ARG A 128 -11.50 8.84 -5.49
CA ARG A 128 -12.88 9.15 -5.07
C ARG A 128 -13.34 10.56 -5.44
N ASN A 129 -12.44 11.40 -5.93
CA ASN A 129 -12.66 12.81 -6.22
C ASN A 129 -12.75 13.04 -7.73
N ASN A 130 -13.70 12.40 -8.41
CA ASN A 130 -13.97 12.71 -9.82
C ASN A 130 -15.01 13.84 -9.90
N LEU A 131 -14.55 15.09 -9.73
CA LEU A 131 -15.42 16.27 -9.78
C LEU A 131 -16.23 16.36 -11.09
N PRO A 132 -15.65 16.12 -12.29
CA PRO A 132 -16.40 16.12 -13.54
C PRO A 132 -17.59 15.14 -13.56
N GLU A 133 -17.41 13.95 -13.03
CA GLU A 133 -18.46 12.93 -12.99
C GLU A 133 -19.61 13.32 -12.06
N VAL A 134 -19.29 13.92 -10.90
CA VAL A 134 -20.29 14.44 -9.96
C VAL A 134 -21.10 15.58 -10.59
N VAL A 135 -20.44 16.54 -11.25
CA VAL A 135 -21.10 17.64 -11.96
C VAL A 135 -22.04 17.09 -13.03
N ARG A 136 -21.59 16.08 -13.79
CA ARG A 136 -22.41 15.42 -14.82
C ARG A 136 -23.66 14.78 -14.22
N VAL A 137 -23.54 14.04 -13.12
CA VAL A 137 -24.70 13.43 -12.45
C VAL A 137 -25.70 14.48 -11.94
N LEU A 138 -25.22 15.58 -11.36
CA LEU A 138 -26.08 16.67 -10.88
C LEU A 138 -26.82 17.37 -12.03
N GLN A 139 -26.16 17.56 -13.17
CA GLN A 139 -26.76 18.19 -14.34
C GLN A 139 -27.73 17.26 -15.08
N GLU A 140 -27.34 16.01 -15.34
CA GLU A 140 -28.13 15.07 -16.13
C GLU A 140 -29.33 14.51 -15.36
N LYS A 141 -29.11 14.09 -14.11
CA LYS A 141 -30.13 13.38 -13.34
C LYS A 141 -31.07 14.32 -12.59
N HIS A 142 -30.52 15.43 -12.07
CA HIS A 142 -31.27 16.36 -11.23
C HIS A 142 -31.59 17.69 -11.93
N LYS A 143 -31.15 17.87 -13.19
CA LYS A 143 -31.28 19.14 -13.93
C LYS A 143 -30.81 20.35 -13.12
N ALA A 144 -29.86 20.12 -12.20
CA ALA A 144 -29.40 21.13 -11.27
C ALA A 144 -28.39 22.05 -11.98
N THR A 145 -28.46 23.35 -11.68
CA THR A 145 -27.42 24.30 -12.09
C THR A 145 -26.30 24.21 -11.08
N VAL A 146 -25.11 23.81 -11.54
CA VAL A 146 -23.92 23.65 -10.69
C VAL A 146 -22.91 24.74 -11.04
N ARG A 147 -22.35 25.41 -10.02
CA ARG A 147 -21.21 26.32 -10.14
C ARG A 147 -20.06 25.87 -9.25
N LEU A 148 -18.88 25.85 -9.83
CA LEU A 148 -17.63 25.54 -9.14
C LEU A 148 -16.92 26.84 -8.79
N LEU A 149 -16.46 26.97 -7.55
CA LEU A 149 -15.61 28.05 -7.11
C LEU A 149 -14.19 27.49 -6.93
N THR A 150 -13.24 28.05 -7.66
CA THR A 150 -11.81 27.69 -7.59
C THR A 150 -11.00 28.90 -7.14
N ASP A 151 -9.93 28.64 -6.38
CA ASP A 151 -8.98 29.65 -5.94
C ASP A 151 -8.00 30.07 -7.07
N GLU A 152 -7.12 31.03 -6.77
CA GLU A 152 -5.99 31.45 -7.62
C GLU A 152 -5.05 30.30 -8.00
N ASN A 153 -4.99 29.25 -7.16
CA ASN A 153 -4.19 28.04 -7.40
C ASN A 153 -4.96 26.93 -8.15
N GLU A 154 -6.14 27.23 -8.70
CA GLU A 154 -7.06 26.26 -9.32
C GLU A 154 -7.60 25.18 -8.36
N ASP A 155 -7.39 25.34 -7.06
CA ASP A 155 -7.93 24.45 -6.04
C ASP A 155 -9.44 24.69 -5.84
N LEU A 156 -10.21 23.61 -5.74
CA LEU A 156 -11.66 23.66 -5.54
C LEU A 156 -11.98 24.12 -4.11
N GLN A 157 -12.58 25.31 -3.97
CA GLN A 157 -13.04 25.84 -2.68
C GLN A 157 -14.47 25.44 -2.36
N ALA A 158 -15.39 25.57 -3.34
CA ALA A 158 -16.80 25.31 -3.11
C ALA A 158 -17.52 24.79 -4.36
N ILE A 159 -18.55 23.98 -4.14
CA ILE A 159 -19.51 23.56 -5.18
C ILE A 159 -20.87 24.09 -4.75
N TYR A 160 -21.42 24.99 -5.55
CA TYR A 160 -22.81 25.42 -5.43
C TYR A 160 -23.65 24.62 -6.40
N PHE A 161 -24.79 24.11 -5.97
CA PHE A 161 -25.77 23.54 -6.87
C PHE A 161 -27.17 24.02 -6.49
N GLN A 162 -28.01 24.17 -7.51
CA GLN A 162 -29.39 24.59 -7.33
C GLN A 162 -30.29 23.70 -8.19
N ASP A 163 -31.20 22.97 -7.57
CA ASP A 163 -32.20 22.16 -8.26
C ASP A 163 -33.41 23.01 -8.70
N GLU A 164 -34.34 22.40 -9.43
CA GLU A 164 -35.55 23.06 -9.93
C GLU A 164 -36.51 23.46 -8.78
N GLY A 165 -36.56 22.67 -7.71
CA GLY A 165 -37.38 22.96 -6.54
C GLY A 165 -36.88 24.17 -5.75
N MET A 166 -35.56 24.31 -5.60
CA MET A 166 -34.88 25.45 -5.00
C MET A 166 -35.13 26.72 -5.81
N LYS A 167 -35.12 26.64 -7.14
CA LYS A 167 -35.44 27.78 -8.01
C LYS A 167 -36.89 28.22 -7.83
N LYS A 168 -37.83 27.26 -7.81
CA LYS A 168 -39.25 27.55 -7.64
C LYS A 168 -39.53 28.16 -6.27
N SER A 169 -38.97 27.59 -5.21
CA SER A 169 -39.14 28.09 -3.83
C SER A 169 -38.62 29.52 -3.69
N PHE A 170 -37.50 29.85 -4.35
CA PHE A 170 -36.96 31.20 -4.36
C PHE A 170 -37.82 32.19 -5.16
N GLN A 171 -38.47 31.74 -6.25
CA GLN A 171 -39.41 32.58 -7.00
C GLN A 171 -40.68 32.87 -6.20
N ASP A 172 -41.16 31.90 -5.43
CA ASP A 172 -42.38 32.03 -4.64
C ASP A 172 -42.18 32.95 -3.41
N CYS A 173 -40.99 32.93 -2.79
CA CYS A 173 -40.64 33.75 -1.61
C CYS A 173 -39.20 34.32 -1.70
N PRO A 174 -38.94 35.38 -2.49
CA PRO A 174 -37.60 35.93 -2.67
C PRO A 174 -37.01 36.57 -1.40
N GLU A 175 -37.84 36.92 -0.42
CA GLU A 175 -37.43 37.46 0.87
C GLU A 175 -36.77 36.44 1.81
N ILE A 176 -36.93 35.13 1.54
CA ILE A 176 -36.38 34.06 2.36
C ILE A 176 -35.37 33.24 1.57
N LEU A 177 -34.15 33.12 2.09
CA LEU A 177 -33.07 32.34 1.50
C LEU A 177 -32.70 31.16 2.39
N PHE A 178 -32.91 29.94 1.88
CA PHE A 178 -32.47 28.71 2.52
C PHE A 178 -31.14 28.25 1.94
N ILE A 179 -30.12 28.12 2.80
CA ILE A 179 -28.80 27.61 2.43
C ILE A 179 -28.49 26.45 3.36
N ASP A 180 -28.21 25.28 2.78
CA ASP A 180 -27.62 24.15 3.49
C ASP A 180 -26.18 23.96 2.98
N ALA A 181 -25.23 23.84 3.90
CA ALA A 181 -23.82 23.76 3.58
C ALA A 181 -23.19 22.58 4.32
N THR A 182 -22.73 21.58 3.56
CA THR A 182 -21.96 20.46 4.10
C THR A 182 -20.48 20.69 3.87
N TYR A 183 -19.71 20.82 4.95
CA TYR A 183 -18.25 20.95 4.89
C TYR A 183 -17.60 19.57 5.05
N LYS A 184 -16.50 19.34 4.33
CA LYS A 184 -15.79 18.05 4.35
C LYS A 184 -14.96 17.93 5.64
N LEU A 185 -15.58 17.41 6.70
CA LEU A 185 -14.97 17.12 8.00
C LEU A 185 -13.92 15.99 8.01
N LEU A 186 -13.71 15.32 6.87
CA LEU A 186 -12.97 14.05 6.84
C LEU A 186 -11.45 14.18 6.94
N GLU A 187 -10.88 15.36 6.69
CA GLU A 187 -9.44 15.57 6.93
C GLU A 187 -9.11 15.70 8.42
N THR A 188 -10.07 16.09 9.27
CA THR A 188 -9.83 16.38 10.69
C THR A 188 -10.05 15.19 11.63
N ARG A 189 -10.49 14.01 11.17
CA ARG A 189 -10.79 12.82 12.02
C ARG A 189 -11.62 13.12 13.27
N TRP A 190 -12.51 14.10 13.24
CA TRP A 190 -13.42 14.35 14.36
C TRP A 190 -14.67 13.49 14.22
N ARG A 191 -15.07 12.85 15.33
CA ARG A 191 -16.35 12.16 15.40
C ARG A 191 -17.44 13.22 15.56
N VAL A 192 -18.42 13.20 14.68
CA VAL A 192 -19.68 13.92 14.88
C VAL A 192 -20.49 13.08 15.86
N PHE A 193 -20.85 13.66 17.01
CA PHE A 193 -21.71 13.05 18.02
C PHE A 193 -23.18 13.20 17.63
#